data_AF-A0A656JRU7-F1
#
_entry.id   AF-A0A656JRU7-F1
#
_cell.length_a   1.000
_cell.length_b   1.000
_cell.length_c   1.000
_cell.angle_alpha   90.00
_cell.angle_beta   90.00
_cell.angle_gamma   90.00
#
_symmetry.space_group_name_H-M   'P 1'
#
loop_
_entity.id
_entity.type
_entity.pdbx_description
1 polymer ?
#
loop_
_entity_poly.entity_id
_entity_poly.type
_entity_poly.pdbx_seq_one_letter_code
_entity_poly.pdbx_strand_id
1 'polypeptide(L)'
;MTGRRKDRLDALSAELSKQTKVHTLVLDVRDRKAMESALGDLPEDFASIRGLINNAGLALGIDPAPKCDLDDWDTMIDTNVKGLVYTTRLLLPRLIAHGRGASIVNLGSV
;
A
#
# COMPACT_ATOMS: atom_id res chain seq x y z
N MET A 1 2.92 -5.85 5.78
CA MET A 1 3.58 -5.43 4.51
C MET A 1 2.71 -5.86 3.35
N THR A 2 2.57 -5.01 2.33
CA THR A 2 1.75 -5.29 1.15
C THR A 2 2.62 -5.35 -0.11
N GLY A 3 2.19 -6.10 -1.12
CA GLY A 3 2.85 -6.10 -2.43
C GLY A 3 2.26 -7.11 -3.41
N ARG A 4 2.50 -6.89 -4.71
CA ARG A 4 1.94 -7.74 -5.79
C ARG A 4 2.71 -9.05 -6.02
N ARG A 5 3.99 -9.09 -5.64
CA ARG A 5 4.91 -10.20 -5.95
C ARG A 5 5.06 -11.10 -4.72
N LYS A 6 4.31 -12.20 -4.69
CA LYS A 6 4.22 -13.11 -3.56
C LYS A 6 5.58 -13.68 -3.16
N ASP A 7 6.33 -14.20 -4.11
CA ASP A 7 7.67 -14.75 -3.94
C ASP A 7 8.63 -13.77 -3.21
N ARG A 8 8.69 -12.52 -3.66
CA ARG A 8 9.55 -11.50 -3.05
C ARG A 8 9.05 -11.07 -1.67
N LEU A 9 7.74 -11.01 -1.49
CA LEU A 9 7.11 -10.63 -0.22
C LEU A 9 7.33 -11.72 0.84
N ASP A 10 7.17 -12.99 0.46
CA ASP A 10 7.39 -14.15 1.32
C ASP A 10 8.87 -14.24 1.74
N ALA A 11 9.80 -14.04 0.80
CA ALA A 11 11.24 -14.01 1.09
C ALA A 11 11.62 -12.90 2.09
N LEU A 12 11.12 -11.68 1.88
CA LEU A 12 11.37 -10.56 2.77
C LEU A 12 10.74 -10.77 4.15
N SER A 13 9.55 -11.38 4.20
CA SER A 13 8.92 -11.74 5.48
C SER A 13 9.77 -12.77 6.23
N ALA A 14 10.29 -13.79 5.55
CA ALA A 14 11.13 -14.80 6.20
C ALA A 14 12.41 -14.21 6.80
N GLU A 15 12.98 -13.18 6.16
CA GLU A 15 14.12 -12.44 6.68
C GLU A 15 13.75 -11.61 7.92
N LEU A 16 12.71 -10.78 7.82
CA LEU A 16 12.33 -9.82 8.86
C LEU A 16 11.61 -10.45 10.06
N SER A 17 10.93 -11.59 9.87
CA SER A 17 10.25 -12.34 10.94
C SER A 17 11.21 -12.82 12.03
N LYS A 18 12.52 -12.82 11.77
CA LYS A 18 13.55 -13.13 12.78
C LYS A 18 13.78 -11.99 13.77
N GLN A 19 13.36 -10.77 13.42
CA GLN A 19 13.63 -9.55 14.19
C GLN A 19 12.34 -8.90 14.71
N THR A 20 11.22 -9.06 14.01
CA THR A 20 9.95 -8.43 14.37
C THR A 20 8.76 -9.25 13.85
N LYS A 21 7.56 -9.01 14.37
CA LYS A 21 6.35 -9.63 13.82
C LYS A 21 6.08 -9.04 12.42
N VAL A 22 5.90 -9.92 11.44
CA VAL A 22 5.58 -9.53 10.06
C VAL A 22 4.34 -10.28 9.60
N HIS A 23 3.38 -9.52 9.07
CA HIS A 23 2.22 -10.05 8.36
C HIS A 23 2.22 -9.49 6.95
N THR A 24 2.06 -10.37 5.96
CA THR A 24 2.11 -10.03 4.54
C THR A 24 0.75 -10.18 3.89
N LEU A 25 0.38 -9.20 3.06
CA LEU A 25 -0.80 -9.28 2.21
C LEU A 25 -0.37 -9.14 0.74
N VAL A 26 -0.65 -10.16 -0.06
CA VAL A 26 -0.42 -10.10 -1.51
C VAL A 26 -1.61 -9.39 -2.15
N LEU A 27 -1.41 -8.14 -2.57
CA LEU A 27 -2.49 -7.32 -3.11
C LEU A 27 -1.96 -6.23 -4.06
N ASP A 28 -2.87 -5.73 -4.90
CA ASP A 28 -2.68 -4.54 -5.73
C ASP A 28 -3.49 -3.40 -5.10
N VAL A 29 -2.85 -2.26 -4.81
CA VAL A 29 -3.52 -1.10 -4.20
C VAL A 29 -4.61 -0.51 -5.09
N ARG A 30 -4.60 -0.83 -6.39
CA ARG A 30 -5.63 -0.44 -7.35
C ARG A 30 -6.94 -1.19 -7.14
N ASP A 31 -6.91 -2.39 -6.56
CA ASP A 31 -8.10 -3.20 -6.31
C ASP A 31 -8.72 -2.87 -4.94
N ARG A 32 -9.67 -1.94 -4.94
CA ARG A 32 -10.35 -1.50 -3.73
C ARG A 32 -11.06 -2.64 -2.99
N LYS A 33 -11.68 -3.60 -3.71
CA LYS A 33 -12.44 -4.69 -3.07
C LYS A 33 -11.51 -5.70 -2.42
N ALA A 34 -10.42 -6.06 -3.10
CA ALA A 34 -9.41 -6.92 -2.52
C ALA A 34 -8.76 -6.28 -1.28
N MET A 35 -8.50 -4.96 -1.33
CA MET A 35 -8.01 -4.19 -0.19
C MET A 35 -9.00 -4.23 1.00
N GLU A 36 -10.29 -4.00 0.76
CA GLU A 36 -11.33 -4.05 1.79
C GLU A 36 -11.38 -5.43 2.47
N SER A 37 -11.39 -6.52 1.70
CA SER A 37 -11.39 -7.88 2.21
C SER A 37 -10.12 -8.16 3.02
N ALA A 38 -8.94 -7.91 2.44
CA ALA A 38 -7.66 -8.24 3.06
C ALA A 38 -7.41 -7.46 4.35
N LEU A 39 -7.87 -6.21 4.43
CA LEU A 39 -7.77 -5.41 5.65
C LEU A 39 -8.80 -5.83 6.70
N GLY A 40 -9.99 -6.27 6.27
CA GLY A 40 -11.02 -6.85 7.15
C GLY A 40 -10.54 -8.10 7.87
N ASP A 41 -9.74 -8.93 7.18
CA ASP A 41 -9.23 -10.21 7.68
C ASP A 41 -7.88 -10.10 8.41
N LEU A 42 -7.49 -8.89 8.84
CA LEU A 42 -6.22 -8.70 9.53
C LEU A 42 -6.22 -9.43 10.90
N PRO A 43 -5.14 -10.17 11.24
CA PRO A 43 -5.03 -10.83 12.54
C PRO A 43 -5.06 -9.82 13.70
N GLU A 44 -5.46 -10.28 14.88
CA GLU A 44 -5.59 -9.44 16.09
C GLU A 44 -4.29 -8.68 16.43
N ASP A 45 -3.14 -9.36 16.29
CA ASP A 45 -1.80 -8.78 16.46
C ASP A 45 -1.52 -7.57 15.54
N PHE A 46 -2.26 -7.43 14.44
CA PHE A 46 -2.14 -6.38 13.43
C PHE A 46 -3.43 -5.54 13.30
N ALA A 47 -4.39 -5.71 14.19
CA ALA A 47 -5.65 -4.97 14.16
C ALA A 47 -5.45 -3.49 14.51
N SER A 48 -4.52 -3.19 15.44
CA SER A 48 -4.14 -1.82 15.78
C SER A 48 -3.06 -1.29 14.84
N ILE A 49 -3.32 -0.14 14.21
CA ILE A 49 -2.41 0.48 13.24
C ILE A 49 -1.91 1.81 13.80
N ARG A 50 -0.61 1.84 14.14
CA ARG A 50 0.08 3.07 14.54
C ARG A 50 0.60 3.86 13.35
N GLY A 51 1.12 3.19 12.34
CA GLY A 51 1.81 3.82 11.21
C GLY A 51 1.25 3.34 9.89
N LEU A 52 1.05 4.28 8.97
CA LEU A 52 0.79 4.00 7.56
C LEU A 52 1.87 4.66 6.70
N ILE A 53 2.47 3.89 5.80
CA ILE A 53 3.38 4.40 4.79
C ILE A 53 2.76 4.11 3.43
N ASN A 54 2.26 5.15 2.75
CA ASN A 54 1.79 5.04 1.37
C ASN A 54 3.00 5.11 0.44
N ASN A 55 3.60 3.95 0.16
CA ASN A 55 4.80 3.81 -0.66
C ASN A 55 4.53 3.23 -2.06
N ALA A 56 3.40 2.54 -2.27
CA ALA A 56 3.10 1.94 -3.56
C ALA A 56 2.99 3.04 -4.62
N GLY A 57 3.92 3.03 -5.57
CA GLY A 57 3.97 3.99 -6.66
C GLY A 57 4.92 3.55 -7.76
N LEU A 58 4.75 4.11 -8.94
CA LEU A 58 5.54 3.81 -10.14
C LEU A 58 5.51 4.98 -11.12
N ALA A 59 6.51 5.00 -12.01
CA ALA A 59 6.57 5.88 -13.17
C ALA A 59 6.66 5.00 -14.42
N LEU A 60 5.83 5.29 -15.41
CA LEU A 60 5.78 4.59 -16.69
C LEU A 60 5.82 5.61 -17.83
N GLY A 61 6.36 5.15 -18.96
CA GLY A 61 6.60 6.00 -20.13
C GLY A 61 7.85 6.87 -20.00
N ILE A 62 8.54 7.06 -21.12
CA ILE A 62 9.63 8.04 -21.28
C ILE A 62 9.33 9.05 -22.39
N ASP A 63 8.19 8.88 -23.07
CA ASP A 63 7.79 9.71 -24.19
C ASP A 63 7.30 11.09 -23.72
N PRO A 64 7.40 12.12 -24.57
CA PRO A 64 6.73 13.38 -24.33
C PRO A 64 5.21 13.21 -24.26
N ALA A 65 4.54 14.02 -23.45
CA ALA A 65 3.10 13.90 -23.16
C ALA A 65 2.18 13.67 -24.39
N PRO A 66 2.35 14.33 -25.56
CA PRO A 66 1.49 14.09 -26.72
C PRO A 66 1.62 12.70 -27.36
N LYS A 67 2.64 11.93 -26.97
CA LYS A 67 2.95 10.60 -27.51
C LYS A 67 2.89 9.49 -26.45
N CYS A 68 2.62 9.85 -25.19
CA CYS A 68 2.49 8.86 -24.15
C CYS A 68 1.31 7.93 -24.42
N ASP A 69 1.45 6.69 -24.01
CA ASP A 69 0.33 5.78 -23.87
C ASP A 69 -0.58 6.26 -22.73
N LEU A 70 -1.89 6.33 -22.99
CA LEU A 70 -2.87 6.68 -21.97
C LEU A 70 -2.99 5.56 -20.91
N ASP A 71 -2.74 4.30 -21.28
CA ASP A 71 -2.79 3.17 -20.34
C ASP A 71 -1.69 3.28 -19.27
N ASP A 72 -0.54 3.87 -19.62
CA ASP A 72 0.53 4.18 -18.66
C ASP A 72 0.08 5.26 -17.67
N TRP A 73 -0.63 6.28 -18.16
CA TRP A 73 -1.17 7.36 -17.32
C TRP A 73 -2.23 6.84 -16.37
N ASP A 74 -3.16 6.03 -16.87
CA ASP A 74 -4.19 5.39 -16.04
C ASP A 74 -3.55 4.50 -14.97
N THR A 75 -2.52 3.72 -15.33
CA THR A 75 -1.80 2.89 -14.37
C THR A 75 -1.11 3.71 -13.29
N MET A 76 -0.48 4.83 -13.66
CA MET A 76 0.15 5.76 -12.70
C MET A 76 -0.88 6.43 -11.80
N ILE A 77 -1.99 6.93 -12.32
CA ILE A 77 -3.06 7.57 -11.54
C ILE A 77 -3.71 6.56 -10.58
N ASP A 78 -4.03 5.37 -11.07
CA ASP A 78 -4.64 4.33 -10.27
C ASP A 78 -3.72 3.88 -9.12
N THR A 79 -2.42 3.78 -9.37
CA THR A 79 -1.46 3.36 -8.34
C THR A 79 -1.12 4.50 -7.38
N ASN A 80 -0.63 5.62 -7.91
CA ASN A 80 0.00 6.68 -7.14
C ASN A 80 -1.03 7.58 -6.43
N VAL A 81 -2.26 7.65 -6.98
CA VAL A 81 -3.34 8.50 -6.44
C VAL A 81 -4.44 7.65 -5.83
N LYS A 82 -5.15 6.84 -6.64
CA LYS A 82 -6.30 6.08 -6.13
C LYS A 82 -5.86 5.06 -5.07
N GLY A 83 -4.77 4.34 -5.30
CA GLY A 83 -4.21 3.39 -4.34
C GLY A 83 -3.85 4.02 -3.00
N LEU A 84 -3.22 5.21 -3.01
CA LEU A 84 -2.95 6.00 -1.79
C LEU A 84 -4.24 6.39 -1.08
N VAL A 85 -5.23 6.89 -1.82
CA VAL A 85 -6.54 7.30 -1.28
C VAL A 85 -7.27 6.12 -0.65
N TYR A 86 -7.31 4.97 -1.32
CA TYR A 86 -7.96 3.76 -0.82
C TYR A 86 -7.29 3.27 0.46
N THR A 87 -5.97 3.11 0.43
CA THR A 87 -5.21 2.62 1.59
C THR A 87 -5.41 3.52 2.80
N THR A 88 -5.31 4.84 2.58
CA THR A 88 -5.53 5.84 3.63
C THR A 88 -6.95 5.78 4.17
N ARG A 89 -7.97 5.82 3.30
CA ARG A 89 -9.38 5.85 3.71
C ARG A 89 -9.80 4.59 4.47
N LEU A 90 -9.31 3.42 4.07
CA LEU A 90 -9.66 2.14 4.69
C LEU A 90 -8.99 1.97 6.06
N LEU A 91 -7.77 2.47 6.23
CA LEU A 91 -7.03 2.35 7.50
C LEU A 91 -7.26 3.53 8.46
N LEU A 92 -7.84 4.64 7.99
CA LEU A 92 -8.08 5.83 8.80
C LEU A 92 -8.84 5.56 10.10
N PRO A 93 -9.92 4.74 10.14
CA PRO A 93 -10.61 4.43 11.39
C PRO A 93 -9.68 3.80 12.44
N ARG A 94 -8.75 2.93 12.02
CA ARG A 94 -7.80 2.25 12.92
C ARG A 94 -6.70 3.20 13.40
N LEU A 95 -6.21 4.08 12.52
CA LEU A 95 -5.25 5.13 12.89
C LEU A 95 -5.86 6.12 13.88
N ILE A 96 -7.13 6.52 13.68
CA ILE A 96 -7.86 7.38 14.61
C ILE A 96 -8.06 6.67 15.95
N ALA A 97 -8.44 5.39 15.95
CA ALA A 97 -8.60 4.60 17.16
C ALA A 97 -7.28 4.45 17.95
N HIS A 98 -6.14 4.33 17.26
CA HIS A 98 -4.83 4.38 17.90
C HIS A 98 -4.55 5.76 18.54
N GLY A 99 -4.96 6.85 17.89
CA GLY A 99 -4.90 8.19 18.45
C GLY A 99 -3.48 8.77 18.52
N ARG A 100 -3.08 9.30 19.68
CA ARG A 100 -1.80 10.01 19.85
C ARG A 100 -0.62 9.14 19.44
N GLY A 101 0.25 9.68 18.61
CA GLY A 101 1.43 8.97 18.09
C GLY A 101 1.15 8.07 16.88
N ALA A 102 -0.09 8.06 16.36
CA ALA A 102 -0.37 7.55 15.03
C ALA A 102 0.19 8.50 13.97
N SER A 103 0.64 7.97 12.82
CA SER A 103 1.26 8.77 11.76
C SER A 103 1.02 8.18 10.37
N ILE A 104 0.85 9.07 9.39
CA ILE A 104 0.76 8.73 7.98
C ILE A 104 1.94 9.40 7.26
N VAL A 105 2.70 8.61 6.51
CA VAL A 105 3.79 9.09 5.64
C VAL A 105 3.42 8.79 4.20
N ASN A 106 3.36 9.83 3.38
CA ASN A 106 3.13 9.71 1.94
C ASN A 106 4.46 9.92 1.22
N LEU A 107 4.84 8.96 0.38
CA LEU A 107 6.03 9.09 -0.45
C LEU A 107 5.67 9.94 -1.67
N GLY A 108 6.21 11.16 -1.72
CA GLY A 108 6.18 12.01 -2.90
C GLY A 108 7.44 11.89 -3.75
N SER A 109 7.60 12.79 -4.70
CA SER A 109 8.84 13.02 -5.45
C SER A 109 9.12 14.52 -5.50
N VAL A 110 10.41 14.88 -5.60
CA VAL A 110 10.85 16.24 -5.97
C VAL A 110 10.68 16.49 -7.46
#